data_AF-M3BY85-F1
#
_entry.id   AF-M3BY85-F1
#
_cell.length_a   1.000
_cell.length_b   1.000
_cell.length_c   1.000
_cell.angle_alpha   90.00
_cell.angle_beta   90.00
_cell.angle_gamma   90.00
#
_symmetry.space_group_name_H-M   'P 1'
#
loop_
_entity.id
_entity.type
_entity.pdbx_description
1 polymer ?
#
loop_
_entity_poly.entity_id
_entity_poly.type
_entity_poly.pdbx_seq_one_letter_code
_entity_poly.pdbx_strand_id
1 'polypeptide(L)'
;RPADPAELLAALTGPAAGTPLATAQGPRTVLLLPADAAGAAPAVLRERGLRGCAITGEGLDRIAVAHRLATCALTTAPEHAHRPGRILTDADAHVLALLAGHPATDAEHIGRLVLGPLARPAQRHLLEALTAYLDTGSATAAARGLRLHPQSLRYRLRRVRELSGRDPRDPWQRLTLDIARTVAGPPPGRDDGPGGGAFRVSSP
;
A
#
# COMPACT_ATOMS: atom_id res chain seq x y z
N ARG A 1 14.53 -6.13 23.33
CA ARG A 1 14.11 -5.07 24.29
C ARG A 1 13.25 -4.09 23.51
N PRO A 2 12.03 -3.73 23.95
CA PRO A 2 11.24 -2.71 23.26
C PRO A 2 12.07 -1.43 23.18
N ALA A 3 12.01 -0.73 22.04
CA ALA A 3 12.69 0.54 21.87
C ALA A 3 12.08 1.55 22.84
N ASP A 4 12.92 2.28 23.58
CA ASP A 4 12.44 3.32 24.49
C ASP A 4 11.61 4.35 23.68
N PRO A 5 10.33 4.54 24.02
CA PRO A 5 9.47 5.48 23.33
C PRO A 5 10.04 6.90 23.27
N ALA A 6 10.72 7.35 24.33
CA ALA A 6 11.29 8.70 24.39
C ALA A 6 12.49 8.83 23.45
N GLU A 7 13.38 7.83 23.40
CA GLU A 7 14.50 7.83 22.46
C GLU A 7 14.04 7.76 21.01
N LEU A 8 13.04 6.93 20.73
CA LEU A 8 12.50 6.78 19.39
C LEU A 8 11.79 8.06 18.95
N LEU A 9 11.05 8.70 19.86
CA LEU A 9 10.43 10.00 19.61
C LEU A 9 11.50 11.05 19.29
N ALA A 10 12.51 11.21 20.13
CA ALA A 10 13.60 12.17 19.93
C ALA A 10 14.36 11.94 18.60
N ALA A 11 14.53 10.70 18.17
CA ALA A 11 15.17 10.38 16.90
C ALA A 11 14.30 10.72 15.67
N LEU A 12 12.98 10.77 15.83
CA LEU A 12 12.01 10.97 14.74
C LEU A 12 11.50 12.40 14.64
N THR A 13 11.37 13.09 15.78
CA THR A 13 11.03 14.50 15.82
C THR A 13 12.31 15.31 15.79
N GLY A 14 12.60 15.93 14.64
CA GLY A 14 13.49 17.09 14.61
C GLY A 14 12.89 18.27 15.42
N PRO A 15 13.37 19.51 15.26
CA PRO A 15 12.80 20.69 15.92
C PRO A 15 11.38 21.09 15.41
N ALA A 16 10.59 20.14 14.91
CA ALA A 16 9.33 20.35 14.22
C ALA A 16 8.15 20.72 15.15
N ALA A 17 7.23 21.52 14.63
CA ALA A 17 6.06 22.04 15.33
C ALA A 17 4.97 20.97 15.51
N GLY A 18 4.62 20.70 16.77
CA GLY A 18 3.56 19.78 17.18
C GLY A 18 3.84 19.23 18.58
N THR A 19 2.83 18.69 19.26
CA THR A 19 3.04 17.94 20.52
C THR A 19 3.11 16.45 20.19
N PRO A 20 4.30 15.90 19.91
CA PRO A 20 4.41 14.48 19.65
C PRO A 20 4.03 13.68 20.91
N LEU A 21 3.34 12.56 20.71
CA LEU A 21 2.98 11.65 21.80
C LEU A 21 3.60 10.28 21.55
N ALA A 22 4.15 9.68 22.59
CA ALA A 22 4.76 8.36 22.55
C ALA A 22 4.24 7.50 23.71
N THR A 23 3.90 6.25 23.42
CA THR A 23 3.51 5.28 24.45
C THR A 23 4.09 3.90 24.13
N ALA A 24 4.44 3.15 25.16
CA ALA A 24 4.81 1.75 25.05
C ALA A 24 3.57 0.87 25.29
N GLN A 25 3.31 -0.06 24.38
CA GLN A 25 2.24 -1.04 24.50
C GLN A 25 2.81 -2.45 24.27
N GLY A 26 3.20 -3.11 25.37
CA GLY A 26 3.86 -4.42 25.33
C GLY A 26 5.19 -4.36 24.56
N PRO A 27 5.40 -5.18 23.51
CA PRO A 27 6.62 -5.15 22.72
C PRO A 27 6.66 -4.01 21.68
N ARG A 28 5.61 -3.19 21.59
CA ARG A 28 5.45 -2.16 20.55
C ARG A 28 5.53 -0.77 21.14
N THR A 29 6.02 0.16 20.32
CA THR A 29 6.04 1.59 20.60
C THR A 29 5.09 2.26 19.62
N VAL A 30 4.11 3.00 20.15
CA VAL A 30 3.12 3.75 19.36
C VAL A 30 3.48 5.22 19.45
N LEU A 31 3.61 5.86 18.29
CA LEU A 31 3.98 7.26 18.18
C LEU A 31 2.91 8.01 17.37
N LEU A 32 2.52 9.18 17.87
CA LEU A 32 1.76 10.17 17.13
C LEU A 32 2.72 11.31 16.80
N LEU A 33 2.99 11.45 15.51
CA LEU A 33 3.97 12.38 14.96
C LEU A 33 3.30 13.32 13.97
N PRO A 34 3.76 14.58 13.86
CA PRO A 34 3.35 15.43 12.75
C PRO A 34 3.81 14.81 11.42
N ALA A 35 3.08 15.09 10.34
CA ALA A 35 3.25 14.39 9.05
C ALA A 35 4.64 14.59 8.43
N ASP A 36 5.29 15.72 8.72
CA ASP A 36 6.64 16.06 8.27
C ASP A 36 7.75 15.27 8.99
N ALA A 37 7.53 14.89 10.26
CA ALA A 37 8.45 14.06 11.04
C ALA A 37 8.55 12.61 10.53
N ALA A 38 7.58 12.15 9.72
CA ALA A 38 7.59 10.79 9.16
C ALA A 38 8.77 10.52 8.21
N GLY A 39 9.40 11.58 7.66
CA GLY A 39 10.53 11.45 6.73
C GLY A 39 11.78 10.80 7.32
N ALA A 40 12.04 10.98 8.63
CA ALA A 40 13.20 10.42 9.32
C ALA A 40 13.02 8.93 9.68
N ALA A 41 11.78 8.44 9.71
CA ALA A 41 11.45 7.11 10.21
C ALA A 41 12.15 5.95 9.50
N PRO A 42 12.31 5.94 8.16
CA PRO A 42 13.04 4.89 7.47
C PRO A 42 14.50 4.73 7.93
N ALA A 43 15.19 5.83 8.26
CA ALA A 43 16.57 5.81 8.71
C ALA A 43 16.69 5.21 10.12
N VAL A 44 15.91 5.76 11.06
CA VAL A 44 15.90 5.33 12.46
C VAL A 44 15.51 3.85 12.60
N LEU A 45 14.48 3.41 11.86
CA LEU A 45 14.05 2.01 11.88
C LEU A 45 15.14 1.08 11.34
N ARG A 46 15.88 1.49 10.31
CA ARG A 46 16.98 0.69 9.74
C ARG A 46 18.13 0.54 10.72
N GLU A 47 18.59 1.64 11.30
CA GLU A 47 19.70 1.67 12.25
C GLU A 47 19.41 0.81 13.50
N ARG A 48 18.15 0.81 13.94
CA ARG A 48 17.70 0.08 15.13
C ARG A 48 17.15 -1.32 14.83
N GLY A 49 17.14 -1.76 13.57
CA GLY A 49 16.60 -3.06 13.17
C GLY A 49 15.09 -3.23 13.46
N LEU A 50 14.34 -2.13 13.49
CA LEU A 50 12.93 -2.10 13.83
C LEU A 50 12.04 -2.21 12.59
N ARG A 51 10.84 -2.76 12.78
CA ARG A 51 9.75 -2.76 11.80
C ARG A 51 8.78 -1.63 12.16
N GLY A 52 8.24 -0.95 11.15
CA GLY A 52 7.32 0.16 11.35
C GLY A 52 6.09 0.07 10.45
N CYS A 53 4.98 0.61 10.94
CA CYS A 53 3.78 0.88 10.17
C CYS A 53 3.32 2.31 10.48
N ALA A 54 3.02 3.09 9.45
CA ALA A 54 2.52 4.44 9.57
C ALA A 54 1.16 4.54 8.91
N ILE A 55 0.17 4.94 9.71
CA ILE A 55 -1.18 5.26 9.27
C ILE A 55 -1.34 6.77 9.36
N THR A 56 -1.60 7.42 8.24
CA THR A 56 -1.89 8.85 8.18
C THR A 56 -3.38 9.08 8.42
N GLY A 57 -3.75 9.87 9.42
CA GLY A 57 -5.15 10.21 9.71
C GLY A 57 -5.29 11.68 10.06
N GLU A 58 -6.35 12.33 9.57
CA GLU A 58 -6.60 13.77 9.76
C GLU A 58 -7.37 14.09 11.05
N GLY A 59 -7.86 13.09 11.79
CA GLY A 59 -8.70 13.27 12.99
C GLY A 59 -8.35 12.34 14.15
N LEU A 60 -8.52 12.85 15.39
CA LEU A 60 -8.27 12.10 16.64
C LEU A 60 -9.23 10.91 16.80
N ASP A 61 -10.43 10.99 16.23
CA ASP A 61 -11.46 9.93 16.23
C ASP A 61 -10.99 8.66 15.49
N ARG A 62 -10.03 8.79 14.57
CA ARG A 62 -9.48 7.67 13.81
C ARG A 62 -8.32 6.95 14.50
N ILE A 63 -7.78 7.48 15.60
CA ILE A 63 -6.60 6.92 16.28
C ILE A 63 -6.80 5.45 16.66
N ALA A 64 -7.96 5.10 17.22
CA ALA A 64 -8.24 3.72 17.62
C ALA A 64 -8.25 2.75 16.43
N VAL A 65 -8.79 3.19 15.28
CA VAL A 65 -8.82 2.40 14.04
C VAL A 65 -7.41 2.28 13.47
N ALA A 66 -6.67 3.38 13.38
CA ALA A 66 -5.29 3.43 12.92
C ALA A 66 -4.38 2.52 13.75
N HIS A 67 -4.51 2.56 15.08
CA HIS A 67 -3.76 1.69 15.98
C HIS A 67 -4.05 0.21 15.73
N ARG A 68 -5.33 -0.18 15.59
CA ARG A 68 -5.70 -1.57 15.28
C ARG A 68 -5.15 -2.02 13.93
N LEU A 69 -5.25 -1.19 12.90
CA LEU A 69 -4.72 -1.48 11.57
C LEU A 69 -3.20 -1.63 11.59
N ALA A 70 -2.46 -0.70 12.21
CA ALA A 70 -1.01 -0.78 12.33
C ALA A 70 -0.57 -2.02 13.11
N THR A 71 -1.29 -2.34 14.19
CA THR A 71 -1.06 -3.55 15.00
C THR A 71 -1.29 -4.82 14.19
N CYS A 72 -2.41 -4.88 13.46
CA CYS A 72 -2.72 -5.98 12.56
C CYS A 72 -1.60 -6.13 11.53
N ALA A 73 -1.25 -5.05 10.83
CA ALA A 73 -0.21 -5.04 9.81
C ALA A 73 1.14 -5.56 10.32
N LEU A 74 1.60 -5.08 11.48
CA LEU A 74 2.86 -5.54 12.07
C LEU A 74 2.81 -6.99 12.58
N THR A 75 1.61 -7.55 12.79
CA THR A 75 1.43 -8.94 13.22
C THR A 75 1.33 -9.89 12.04
N THR A 76 0.61 -9.49 10.99
CA THR A 76 0.25 -10.35 9.86
C THR A 76 1.15 -10.18 8.64
N ALA A 77 1.96 -9.13 8.59
CA ALA A 77 2.86 -8.88 7.46
C ALA A 77 3.84 -10.04 7.26
N PRO A 78 3.90 -10.64 6.06
CA PRO A 78 4.89 -11.65 5.73
C PRO A 78 6.30 -11.05 5.66
N GLU A 79 7.33 -11.89 5.77
CA GLU A 79 8.74 -11.42 5.81
C GLU A 79 9.12 -10.56 4.61
N HIS A 80 8.66 -10.91 3.41
CA HIS A 80 8.95 -10.15 2.18
C HIS A 80 8.31 -8.74 2.13
N ALA A 81 7.36 -8.45 3.03
CA ALA A 81 6.74 -7.15 3.20
C ALA A 81 7.66 -6.23 4.01
N HIS A 82 8.63 -6.81 4.72
CA HIS A 82 9.62 -6.09 5.48
C HIS A 82 10.93 -5.97 4.70
N ARG A 83 11.56 -4.80 4.81
CA ARG A 83 12.96 -4.56 4.45
C ARG A 83 13.55 -3.56 5.45
N PRO A 84 14.88 -3.54 5.64
CA PRO A 84 15.51 -2.59 6.55
C PRO A 84 15.12 -1.14 6.22
N GLY A 85 14.41 -0.50 7.15
CA GLY A 85 13.89 0.87 7.01
C GLY A 85 12.63 1.02 6.16
N ARG A 86 11.97 -0.06 5.72
CA ARG A 86 10.65 0.03 5.08
C ARG A 86 9.57 0.23 6.14
N ILE A 87 8.69 1.19 5.89
CA ILE A 87 7.49 1.44 6.67
C ILE A 87 6.30 0.90 5.90
N LEU A 88 5.46 0.09 6.57
CA LEU A 88 4.16 -0.30 6.04
C LEU A 88 3.22 0.90 6.07
N THR A 89 2.62 1.21 4.93
CA THR A 89 1.70 2.34 4.76
C THR A 89 0.28 1.98 5.17
N ASP A 90 -0.59 2.99 5.25
CA ASP A 90 -2.03 2.80 5.49
C ASP A 90 -2.65 1.78 4.52
N ALA A 91 -2.29 1.85 3.24
CA ALA A 91 -2.75 0.89 2.25
C ALA A 91 -2.25 -0.55 2.53
N ASP A 92 -1.00 -0.70 3.00
CA ASP A 92 -0.47 -2.02 3.35
C ASP A 92 -1.24 -2.61 4.54
N ALA A 93 -1.58 -1.78 5.52
CA ALA A 93 -2.37 -2.19 6.67
C ALA A 93 -3.80 -2.60 6.29
N HIS A 94 -4.44 -1.86 5.38
CA HIS A 94 -5.76 -2.22 4.86
C HIS A 94 -5.74 -3.51 4.03
N VAL A 95 -4.72 -3.71 3.19
CA VAL A 95 -4.54 -4.96 2.44
C VAL A 95 -4.32 -6.14 3.39
N LEU A 96 -3.48 -5.98 4.41
CA LEU A 96 -3.23 -7.02 5.40
C LEU A 96 -4.47 -7.32 6.25
N ALA A 97 -5.28 -6.31 6.57
CA ALA A 97 -6.56 -6.51 7.25
C ALA A 97 -7.55 -7.28 6.37
N LEU A 98 -7.63 -6.97 5.07
CA LEU A 98 -8.44 -7.72 4.11
C LEU A 98 -8.01 -9.19 4.04
N LEU A 99 -6.71 -9.45 3.87
CA LEU A 99 -6.17 -10.82 3.80
C LEU A 99 -6.37 -11.59 5.11
N ALA A 100 -6.41 -10.90 6.25
CA ALA A 100 -6.73 -11.48 7.55
C ALA A 100 -8.25 -11.67 7.79
N GLY A 101 -9.10 -11.39 6.79
CA GLY A 101 -10.56 -11.56 6.89
C GLY A 101 -11.25 -10.56 7.81
N HIS A 102 -10.68 -9.38 8.03
CA HIS A 102 -11.35 -8.37 8.86
C HIS A 102 -12.62 -7.84 8.15
N PRO A 103 -13.80 -7.90 8.81
CA PRO A 103 -15.08 -7.60 8.18
C PRO A 103 -15.32 -6.10 7.88
N ALA A 104 -14.45 -5.21 8.38
CA ALA A 104 -14.62 -3.77 8.27
C ALA A 104 -13.85 -3.13 7.09
N THR A 105 -13.25 -3.93 6.21
CA THR A 105 -12.38 -3.40 5.15
C THR A 105 -13.16 -3.14 3.86
N ASP A 106 -13.34 -1.86 3.54
CA ASP A 106 -13.95 -1.40 2.28
C ASP A 106 -13.00 -1.63 1.09
N ALA A 107 -13.43 -2.49 0.16
CA ALA A 107 -12.74 -2.81 -1.09
C ALA A 107 -12.46 -1.56 -1.95
N GLU A 108 -13.42 -0.65 -2.04
CA GLU A 108 -13.26 0.58 -2.82
C GLU A 108 -12.23 1.51 -2.16
N HIS A 109 -12.25 1.58 -0.83
CA HIS A 109 -11.25 2.32 -0.07
C HIS A 109 -9.83 1.80 -0.29
N ILE A 110 -9.63 0.48 -0.28
CA ILE A 110 -8.32 -0.13 -0.62
C ILE A 110 -7.89 0.29 -2.02
N GLY A 111 -8.80 0.18 -3.01
CA GLY A 111 -8.52 0.60 -4.38
C GLY A 111 -8.02 2.04 -4.45
N ARG A 112 -8.70 2.96 -3.75
CA ARG A 112 -8.30 4.38 -3.67
C ARG A 112 -6.96 4.57 -2.97
N LEU A 113 -6.69 3.89 -1.85
CA LEU A 113 -5.43 4.01 -1.11
C LEU A 113 -4.23 3.46 -1.89
N VAL A 114 -4.42 2.35 -2.61
CA VAL A 114 -3.34 1.67 -3.32
C VAL A 114 -3.06 2.31 -4.68
N LEU A 115 -4.10 2.57 -5.46
CA LEU A 115 -3.96 3.12 -6.82
C LEU A 115 -3.85 4.65 -6.80
N GLY A 116 -4.50 5.32 -5.84
CA GLY A 116 -4.47 6.77 -5.70
C GLY A 116 -4.83 7.49 -7.00
N PRO A 117 -4.02 8.47 -7.45
CA PRO A 117 -4.15 9.14 -8.74
C PRO A 117 -4.29 8.23 -9.97
N LEU A 118 -3.77 7.00 -9.91
CA LEU A 118 -3.81 6.04 -11.01
C LEU A 118 -5.23 5.54 -11.31
N ALA A 119 -6.14 5.58 -10.32
CA ALA A 119 -7.55 5.19 -10.50
C ALA A 119 -8.35 6.17 -11.35
N ARG A 120 -7.81 7.36 -11.67
CA ARG A 120 -8.52 8.38 -12.44
C ARG A 120 -8.72 7.93 -13.90
N PRO A 121 -9.86 8.25 -14.54
CA PRO A 121 -10.13 7.87 -15.94
C PRO A 121 -9.04 8.30 -16.93
N ALA A 122 -8.40 9.46 -16.71
CA ALA A 122 -7.30 9.96 -17.55
C ALA A 122 -6.06 9.04 -17.56
N GLN A 123 -5.89 8.19 -16.55
CA GLN A 123 -4.76 7.28 -16.39
C GLN A 123 -5.06 5.84 -16.83
N ARG A 124 -6.19 5.61 -17.52
CA ARG A 124 -6.60 4.28 -18.01
C ARG A 124 -5.48 3.53 -18.74
N HIS A 125 -4.76 4.18 -19.63
CA HIS A 125 -3.66 3.57 -20.39
C HIS A 125 -2.48 3.09 -19.52
N LEU A 126 -2.33 3.64 -18.31
CA LEU A 126 -1.35 3.19 -17.31
C LEU A 126 -1.89 2.01 -16.50
N LEU A 127 -3.18 2.02 -16.16
CA LEU A 127 -3.84 0.86 -15.55
C LEU A 127 -3.83 -0.36 -16.48
N GLU A 128 -4.06 -0.17 -17.78
CA GLU A 128 -3.94 -1.23 -18.80
C GLU A 128 -2.52 -1.79 -18.85
N ALA A 129 -1.49 -0.93 -18.82
CA ALA A 129 -0.09 -1.34 -18.80
C ALA A 129 0.28 -2.09 -17.51
N LEU A 130 -0.21 -1.63 -16.35
CA LEU A 130 -0.04 -2.31 -15.07
C LEU A 130 -0.71 -3.68 -15.10
N THR A 131 -1.97 -3.76 -15.54
CA THR A 131 -2.76 -5.00 -15.65
C THR A 131 -2.02 -6.02 -16.51
N ALA A 132 -1.63 -5.66 -17.73
CA ALA A 132 -0.88 -6.55 -18.62
C ALA A 132 0.45 -7.01 -18.01
N TYR A 133 1.14 -6.14 -17.26
CA TYR A 133 2.38 -6.50 -16.57
C TYR A 133 2.15 -7.41 -15.35
N LEU A 134 1.05 -7.24 -14.63
CA LEU A 134 0.65 -8.13 -13.54
C LEU A 134 0.29 -9.52 -14.10
N ASP A 135 -0.48 -9.59 -15.17
CA ASP A 135 -0.89 -10.88 -15.76
C ASP A 135 0.27 -11.67 -16.37
N THR A 136 1.21 -10.99 -17.01
CA THR A 136 2.32 -11.66 -17.70
C THR A 136 3.59 -11.80 -16.86
N GLY A 137 3.74 -11.01 -15.79
CA GLY A 137 4.98 -10.91 -15.01
C GLY A 137 6.17 -10.33 -15.79
N SER A 138 6.01 -9.96 -17.07
CA SER A 138 7.10 -9.60 -17.97
C SER A 138 6.78 -8.34 -18.76
N ALA A 139 7.67 -7.35 -18.66
CA ALA A 139 7.52 -6.11 -19.42
C ALA A 139 7.56 -6.35 -20.94
N THR A 140 8.35 -7.30 -21.41
CA THR A 140 8.40 -7.63 -22.84
C THR A 140 7.12 -8.32 -23.30
N ALA A 141 6.57 -9.23 -22.50
CA ALA A 141 5.34 -9.93 -22.84
C ALA A 141 4.12 -9.01 -22.81
N ALA A 142 4.00 -8.18 -21.77
CA ALA A 142 2.96 -7.16 -21.68
C ALA A 142 3.04 -6.14 -22.83
N ALA A 143 4.24 -5.70 -23.22
CA ALA A 143 4.42 -4.77 -24.34
C ALA A 143 3.93 -5.40 -25.64
N ARG A 144 4.26 -6.68 -25.89
CA ARG A 144 3.77 -7.42 -27.05
C ARG A 144 2.23 -7.54 -27.06
N GLY A 145 1.63 -7.89 -25.92
CA GLY A 145 0.18 -8.00 -25.79
C GLY A 145 -0.54 -6.67 -26.06
N LEU A 146 0.07 -5.55 -25.64
CA LEU A 146 -0.46 -4.20 -25.87
C LEU A 146 -0.03 -3.57 -27.20
N ARG A 147 0.73 -4.28 -28.05
CA ARG A 147 1.35 -3.76 -29.28
C ARG A 147 2.16 -2.47 -29.06
N LEU A 148 2.88 -2.41 -27.95
CA LEU A 148 3.77 -1.31 -27.57
C LEU A 148 5.23 -1.72 -27.74
N HIS A 149 6.10 -0.73 -27.94
CA HIS A 149 7.54 -0.95 -27.80
C HIS A 149 7.88 -1.23 -26.32
N PRO A 150 8.84 -2.14 -26.01
CA PRO A 150 9.22 -2.44 -24.62
C PRO A 150 9.62 -1.22 -23.79
N GLN A 151 10.25 -0.20 -24.39
CA GLN A 151 10.59 1.05 -23.70
C GLN A 151 9.34 1.86 -23.32
N SER A 152 8.32 1.88 -24.17
CA SER A 152 7.05 2.55 -23.88
C SER A 152 6.34 1.91 -22.69
N LEU A 153 6.37 0.57 -22.57
CA LEU A 153 5.82 -0.09 -21.39
C LEU A 153 6.64 0.21 -20.13
N ARG A 154 7.98 0.17 -20.21
CA ARG A 154 8.85 0.53 -19.08
C ARG A 154 8.59 1.96 -18.59
N TYR A 155 8.39 2.89 -19.51
CA TYR A 155 7.98 4.26 -19.20
C TYR A 155 6.64 4.30 -18.46
N ARG A 156 5.62 3.58 -18.96
CA ARG A 156 4.30 3.52 -18.30
C ARG A 156 4.39 2.93 -16.89
N LEU A 157 5.17 1.86 -16.69
CA LEU A 157 5.38 1.27 -15.36
C LEU A 157 6.13 2.21 -14.40
N ARG A 158 7.06 3.03 -14.92
CA ARG A 158 7.68 4.09 -14.13
C ARG A 158 6.64 5.13 -13.71
N ARG A 159 5.75 5.55 -14.63
CA ARG A 159 4.67 6.50 -14.31
C ARG A 159 3.65 5.93 -13.33
N VAL A 160 3.35 4.63 -13.40
CA VAL A 160 2.54 3.91 -12.40
C VAL A 160 3.16 4.06 -11.01
N ARG A 161 4.48 3.85 -10.88
CA ARG A 161 5.19 4.04 -9.61
C ARG A 161 5.13 5.48 -9.11
N GLU A 162 5.31 6.46 -9.98
CA GLU A 162 5.22 7.88 -9.62
C GLU A 162 3.82 8.26 -9.11
N LEU A 163 2.76 7.73 -9.72
CA LEU A 163 1.38 8.06 -9.37
C LEU A 163 0.85 7.29 -8.15
N SER A 164 1.22 6.02 -8.00
CA SER A 164 0.74 5.16 -6.90
C SER A 164 1.68 5.12 -5.69
N GLY A 165 2.92 5.60 -5.84
CA GLY A 165 3.99 5.42 -4.85
C GLY A 165 4.51 3.97 -4.75
N ARG A 166 4.08 3.06 -5.63
CA ARG A 166 4.36 1.61 -5.54
C ARG A 166 5.07 1.11 -6.78
N ASP A 167 6.17 0.39 -6.60
CA ASP A 167 6.93 -0.23 -7.68
C ASP A 167 6.35 -1.61 -8.01
N PRO A 168 5.80 -1.83 -9.22
CA PRO A 168 5.28 -3.14 -9.63
C PRO A 168 6.35 -4.25 -9.69
N ARG A 169 7.64 -3.90 -9.63
CA ARG A 169 8.75 -4.87 -9.61
C ARG A 169 9.08 -5.35 -8.20
N ASP A 170 8.63 -4.63 -7.18
CA ASP A 170 8.80 -5.04 -5.79
C ASP A 170 7.74 -6.09 -5.43
N PRO A 171 8.11 -7.30 -4.95
CA PRO A 171 7.15 -8.40 -4.77
C PRO A 171 5.95 -8.05 -3.87
N TRP A 172 6.21 -7.36 -2.75
CA TRP A 172 5.15 -6.93 -1.83
C TRP A 172 4.24 -5.87 -2.45
N GLN A 173 4.82 -4.80 -3.02
CA GLN A 173 4.03 -3.75 -3.66
C GLN A 173 3.29 -4.25 -4.91
N ARG A 174 3.85 -5.23 -5.63
CA ARG A 174 3.19 -5.92 -6.74
C ARG A 174 1.94 -6.65 -6.26
N LEU A 175 2.02 -7.42 -5.17
CA LEU A 175 0.87 -8.08 -4.57
C LEU A 175 -0.19 -7.06 -4.16
N THR A 176 0.21 -5.99 -3.48
CA THR A 176 -0.69 -4.90 -3.08
C THR A 176 -1.41 -4.27 -4.28
N LEU A 177 -0.68 -3.99 -5.37
CA LEU A 177 -1.26 -3.48 -6.62
C LEU A 177 -2.24 -4.47 -7.28
N ASP A 178 -1.93 -5.76 -7.21
CA ASP A 178 -2.76 -6.82 -7.79
C ASP A 178 -4.08 -7.02 -7.01
N ILE A 179 -4.00 -6.99 -5.69
CA ILE A 179 -5.18 -6.98 -4.81
C ILE A 179 -6.03 -5.75 -5.10
N ALA A 180 -5.43 -4.56 -5.16
CA ALA A 180 -6.16 -3.33 -5.44
C ALA A 180 -6.88 -3.34 -6.79
N ARG A 181 -6.22 -3.86 -7.83
CA ARG A 181 -6.82 -4.08 -9.15
C ARG A 181 -8.03 -5.02 -9.06
N THR A 182 -7.91 -6.09 -8.29
CA THR A 182 -8.97 -7.11 -8.15
C THR A 182 -10.19 -6.53 -7.43
N VAL A 183 -9.98 -5.81 -6.33
CA VAL A 183 -11.07 -5.27 -5.50
C VAL A 183 -11.71 -3.99 -6.08
N ALA A 184 -10.96 -3.20 -6.86
CA ALA A 184 -11.51 -2.05 -7.59
C ALA A 184 -12.37 -2.46 -8.79
N GLY A 185 -12.33 -3.74 -9.20
CA GLY A 185 -12.95 -4.23 -10.42
C GLY A 185 -12.11 -3.92 -11.67
N PRO A 186 -12.37 -4.62 -12.79
CA PRO A 186 -11.67 -4.35 -14.04
C PRO A 186 -11.91 -2.89 -14.48
N PRO A 187 -10.91 -2.20 -15.08
CA PRO A 187 -11.19 -0.95 -15.76
C PRO A 187 -12.30 -1.23 -16.79
N PRO A 188 -13.36 -0.41 -16.89
CA PRO A 188 -14.49 -0.72 -17.76
C PRO A 188 -13.94 -0.97 -19.17
N GLY A 189 -14.01 -2.22 -19.64
CA GLY A 189 -13.38 -2.64 -20.88
C GLY A 189 -13.87 -1.81 -22.05
N ARG A 190 -13.04 -1.70 -23.09
CA ARG A 190 -13.53 -1.29 -24.41
C ARG A 190 -14.65 -2.28 -24.77
N ASP A 191 -15.83 -1.78 -25.09
CA ASP A 191 -16.94 -2.59 -25.58
C ASP A 191 -16.50 -3.34 -26.85
N ASP A 192 -16.06 -4.59 -26.69
CA ASP A 192 -15.86 -5.54 -27.78
C ASP A 192 -16.82 -6.72 -27.57
N GLY A 193 -18.11 -6.48 -27.80
CA GLY A 193 -19.10 -7.48 -28.24
C GLY A 193 -19.66 -8.49 -27.21
N PRO A 194 -20.83 -9.10 -27.50
CA PRO A 194 -21.74 -9.59 -26.47
C PRO A 194 -21.53 -11.06 -26.10
N GLY A 195 -21.74 -11.36 -24.81
CA GLY A 195 -22.23 -12.66 -24.35
C GLY A 195 -21.25 -13.48 -23.52
N GLY A 196 -21.69 -13.83 -22.30
CA GLY A 196 -21.27 -15.09 -21.68
C GLY A 196 -20.92 -15.03 -20.20
N GLY A 197 -21.93 -15.23 -19.34
CA GLY A 197 -21.77 -16.04 -18.12
C GLY A 197 -21.39 -15.33 -16.82
N ALA A 198 -22.28 -14.53 -16.25
CA ALA A 198 -22.27 -14.29 -14.81
C ALA A 198 -22.88 -15.52 -14.10
N PHE A 199 -22.08 -16.51 -13.76
CA PHE A 199 -22.50 -17.60 -12.88
C PHE A 199 -22.23 -17.18 -11.43
N ARG A 200 -23.24 -16.59 -10.77
CA ARG A 200 -23.27 -16.46 -9.31
C ARG A 200 -24.16 -17.56 -8.77
N VAL A 201 -23.57 -18.51 -8.06
CA VAL A 201 -24.31 -19.41 -7.17
C VAL A 201 -23.80 -19.15 -5.76
N SER A 202 -24.71 -18.65 -4.93
CA SER A 202 -24.56 -18.63 -3.48
C SER A 202 -25.67 -19.49 -2.90
N SER A 203 -25.33 -20.31 -1.92
CA SER A 203 -26.26 -20.98 -1.00
C SER A 203 -25.62 -20.94 0.39
N PRO A 204 -26.44 -20.95 1.46
CA PRO A 204 -26.17 -20.31 2.76
C PRO A 204 -24.94 -20.82 3.50
#